data_AF-A0A498RCX5-F1
#
_entry.id   AF-A0A498RCX5-F1
#
_cell.length_a   1.000
_cell.length_b   1.000
_cell.length_c   1.000
_cell.angle_alpha   90.00
_cell.angle_beta   90.00
_cell.angle_gamma   90.00
#
_symmetry.space_group_name_H-M   'P 1'
#
loop_
_entity.id
_entity.type
_entity.pdbx_description
1 polymer ?
#
loop_
_entity_poly.entity_id
_entity_poly.type
_entity_poly.pdbx_seq_one_letter_code
_entity_poly.pdbx_strand_id
1 'polypeptide(L)'
;MLAIDIIGLIITASLIGLRYLPYVFLASLIHEIGRMTMAFFLQGQVESVTAAGAFGATTVHNLQGNMSALLVIFSGPLANYIVSATVGGVEYEKTAALFNPFAVLKHPFAVINLRFAVLSILFNLKTLF
;
A
#
# COMPACT_ATOMS: atom_id res chain seq x y z
N MET A 1 -14.43 4.24 12.17
CA MET A 1 -14.58 2.78 12.38
C MET A 1 -13.49 2.04 11.62
N LEU A 2 -12.77 1.11 12.28
CA LEU A 2 -11.79 0.25 11.63
C LEU A 2 -12.46 -1.07 11.26
N ALA A 3 -12.39 -1.46 9.99
CA ALA A 3 -12.80 -2.77 9.49
C ALA A 3 -11.58 -3.50 8.93
N ILE A 4 -11.45 -4.79 9.24
CA ILE A 4 -10.36 -5.63 8.72
C ILE A 4 -10.96 -6.59 7.72
N ASP A 5 -10.55 -6.49 6.45
CA ASP A 5 -10.96 -7.42 5.40
C ASP A 5 -9.87 -8.49 5.22
N ILE A 6 -10.12 -9.64 5.85
CA ILE A 6 -9.24 -10.80 5.82
C ILE A 6 -9.09 -11.35 4.40
N ILE A 7 -10.13 -11.30 3.57
CA ILE A 7 -10.07 -11.82 2.20
C ILE A 7 -9.14 -10.93 1.37
N GLY A 8 -9.31 -9.61 1.45
CA GLY A 8 -8.42 -8.65 0.80
C GLY A 8 -6.95 -8.80 1.24
N LEU A 9 -6.71 -9.03 2.52
CA LEU A 9 -5.37 -9.28 3.06
C LEU A 9 -4.76 -10.60 2.54
N ILE A 10 -5.53 -11.68 2.46
CA ILE A 10 -5.06 -12.98 1.91
C ILE A 10 -4.70 -12.84 0.42
N ILE A 11 -5.54 -12.16 -0.36
CA ILE A 11 -5.27 -11.90 -1.78
C ILE A 11 -4.00 -11.04 -1.92
N THR A 12 -3.88 -9.98 -1.11
CA THR A 12 -2.69 -9.13 -1.06
C THR A 12 -1.43 -9.95 -0.77
N ALA A 13 -1.46 -10.82 0.25
CA ALA A 13 -0.34 -11.67 0.59
C ALA A 13 0.05 -12.63 -0.54
N SER A 14 -0.93 -13.19 -1.23
CA SER A 14 -0.72 -14.10 -2.36
C SER A 14 -0.06 -13.41 -3.56
N LEU A 15 -0.45 -12.16 -3.85
CA LEU A 15 0.08 -11.39 -4.99
C LEU A 15 1.43 -10.73 -4.71
N ILE A 16 1.70 -10.37 -3.46
CA ILE A 16 2.88 -9.58 -3.09
C ILE A 16 4.03 -10.45 -2.59
N GLY A 17 3.74 -11.47 -1.77
CA GLY A 17 4.82 -12.28 -1.20
C GLY A 17 4.37 -13.20 -0.09
N LEU A 18 3.80 -14.35 -0.45
CA LEU A 18 3.31 -15.36 0.49
C LEU A 18 4.42 -15.89 1.41
N ARG A 19 5.66 -15.92 0.93
CA ARG A 19 6.82 -16.35 1.72
C ARG A 19 7.22 -15.34 2.80
N TYR A 20 6.81 -14.09 2.65
CA TYR A 20 7.29 -12.94 3.41
C TYR A 20 6.14 -12.24 4.14
N LEU A 21 5.21 -13.02 4.72
CA LEU A 21 4.01 -12.51 5.39
C LEU A 21 4.27 -11.38 6.39
N PRO A 22 5.28 -11.44 7.28
CA PRO A 22 5.53 -10.34 8.22
C PRO A 22 5.82 -9.01 7.50
N TYR A 23 6.54 -9.04 6.38
CA TYR A 23 6.81 -7.85 5.58
C TYR A 23 5.57 -7.36 4.83
N VAL A 24 4.67 -8.25 4.42
CA VAL A 24 3.38 -7.86 3.82
C VAL A 24 2.51 -7.14 4.84
N PHE A 25 2.44 -7.63 6.08
CA PHE A 25 1.71 -6.97 7.16
C PHE A 25 2.29 -5.59 7.47
N LEU A 26 3.62 -5.48 7.58
CA LEU A 26 4.29 -4.19 7.77
C LEU A 26 4.02 -3.21 6.61
N ALA A 27 4.09 -3.70 5.36
CA ALA A 27 3.79 -2.88 4.19
C ALA A 27 2.33 -2.38 4.22
N SER A 28 1.37 -3.23 4.62
CA SER A 28 -0.03 -2.82 4.77
C SER A 28 -0.23 -1.77 5.87
N LEU A 29 0.52 -1.85 6.97
CA LEU A 29 0.46 -0.83 8.03
C LEU A 29 1.04 0.50 7.53
N ILE A 30 2.20 0.48 6.87
CA ILE A 30 2.82 1.66 6.24
C ILE A 30 1.85 2.32 5.28
N HIS A 31 1.16 1.51 4.47
CA HIS A 31 0.18 1.98 3.50
C HIS A 31 -0.96 2.76 4.16
N GLU A 32 -1.60 2.19 5.19
CA GLU A 32 -2.69 2.86 5.90
C GLU A 32 -2.21 4.08 6.69
N ILE A 33 -1.00 4.03 7.26
CA ILE A 33 -0.38 5.21 7.91
C ILE A 33 -0.18 6.34 6.90
N GLY A 34 0.26 6.03 5.67
CA GLY A 34 0.40 7.02 4.60
C GLY A 34 -0.93 7.74 4.32
N ARG A 35 -2.01 6.97 4.18
CA ARG A 35 -3.37 7.50 3.97
C ARG A 35 -3.88 8.36 5.11
N MET A 36 -3.74 7.87 6.34
CA MET A 36 -4.15 8.62 7.53
C MET A 36 -3.35 9.91 7.69
N THR A 37 -2.04 9.87 7.45
CA THR A 37 -1.17 11.05 7.53
C THR A 37 -1.60 12.12 6.52
N MET A 38 -1.87 11.73 5.27
CA MET A 38 -2.37 12.65 4.25
C MET A 38 -3.76 13.20 4.59
N ALA A 39 -4.66 12.36 5.10
CA ALA A 39 -5.98 12.81 5.53
C ALA A 39 -5.88 13.88 6.62
N PHE A 40 -5.03 13.68 7.64
CA PHE A 40 -4.80 14.68 8.69
C PHE A 40 -4.13 15.95 8.17
N PHE A 41 -3.16 15.81 7.27
CA PHE A 41 -2.50 16.97 6.64
C PHE A 41 -3.50 17.86 5.88
N LEU A 42 -4.47 17.25 5.21
CA LEU A 42 -5.54 17.94 4.49
C LEU A 42 -6.71 18.35 5.39
N GLN A 43 -6.57 18.22 6.72
CA GLN A 43 -7.60 18.54 7.72
C GLN A 43 -8.92 17.76 7.50
N GLY A 44 -8.81 16.60 6.86
CA GLY A 44 -9.91 15.68 6.65
C GLY A 44 -10.21 14.87 7.91
N GLN A 45 -11.48 14.51 8.09
CA GLN A 45 -11.92 13.68 9.21
C GLN A 45 -12.03 12.23 8.74
N VAL A 46 -11.14 11.36 9.21
CA VAL A 46 -11.17 9.93 8.90
C VAL A 46 -12.38 9.31 9.58
N GLU A 47 -13.37 8.92 8.79
CA GLU A 47 -14.61 8.32 9.27
C GLU A 47 -14.45 6.80 9.38
N SER A 48 -13.88 6.17 8.34
CA SER A 48 -13.64 4.74 8.34
C SER A 48 -12.33 4.36 7.63
N VAL A 49 -11.76 3.25 8.08
CA VAL A 49 -10.60 2.60 7.48
C VAL A 49 -10.95 1.14 7.28
N THR A 50 -10.91 0.67 6.04
CA THR A 50 -11.03 -0.74 5.69
C THR A 50 -9.65 -1.26 5.34
N ALA A 51 -9.01 -1.95 6.28
CA ALA A 51 -7.71 -2.56 6.12
C ALA A 51 -7.83 -3.87 5.33
N ALA A 52 -7.62 -3.79 4.01
CA ALA A 52 -7.72 -4.91 3.06
C ALA A 52 -6.41 -5.16 2.30
N GLY A 53 -5.27 -4.74 2.86
CA GLY A 53 -3.97 -4.79 2.18
C GLY A 53 -3.88 -3.74 1.06
N ALA A 54 -3.40 -4.15 -0.12
CA ALA A 54 -3.26 -3.24 -1.26
C ALA A 54 -4.60 -2.69 -1.78
N PHE A 55 -5.70 -3.35 -1.39
CA PHE A 55 -7.08 -3.04 -1.74
C PHE A 55 -7.81 -2.23 -0.66
N GLY A 56 -7.10 -1.78 0.38
CA GLY A 56 -7.70 -1.02 1.47
C GLY A 56 -8.42 0.24 0.99
N ALA A 57 -9.27 0.79 1.83
CA ALA A 57 -10.01 2.03 1.56
C ALA A 57 -10.09 2.89 2.83
N THR A 58 -9.97 4.20 2.67
CA THR A 58 -10.11 5.17 3.76
C THR A 58 -11.18 6.16 3.36
N THR A 59 -12.27 6.25 4.13
CA THR A 59 -13.30 7.27 3.92
C THR A 59 -12.98 8.49 4.77
N VAL A 60 -12.92 9.65 4.13
CA VAL A 60 -12.55 10.91 4.76
C VAL A 60 -13.60 11.96 4.42
N HIS A 61 -14.17 12.58 5.44
CA HIS A 61 -15.05 13.73 5.31
C HIS A 61 -14.27 15.04 5.32
N ASN A 62 -14.95 16.11 4.89
CA ASN A 62 -14.43 17.48 4.91
C ASN A 62 -13.20 17.71 4.01
N LEU A 63 -13.07 16.95 2.92
CA LEU A 63 -12.05 17.21 1.90
C LEU A 63 -12.53 18.27 0.90
N GLN A 64 -11.70 19.28 0.67
CA GLN A 64 -11.97 20.32 -0.31
C GLN A 64 -11.65 19.80 -1.73
N GLY A 65 -12.63 19.14 -2.35
CA GLY A 65 -12.60 18.73 -3.75
C GLY A 65 -11.92 17.39 -4.07
N ASN A 66 -12.03 16.99 -5.34
CA ASN A 66 -11.62 15.67 -5.83
C ASN A 66 -10.11 15.45 -5.75
N MET A 67 -9.29 16.50 -5.94
CA MET A 67 -7.83 16.38 -5.88
C MET A 67 -7.36 15.95 -4.48
N SER A 68 -7.97 16.52 -3.43
CA SER A 68 -7.68 16.17 -2.04
C SER A 68 -7.98 14.69 -1.75
N ALA A 69 -9.09 14.18 -2.29
CA ALA A 69 -9.43 12.76 -2.19
C ALA A 69 -8.41 11.87 -2.92
N LEU A 70 -7.98 12.27 -4.12
CA LEU A 70 -6.94 11.54 -4.86
C LEU A 70 -5.60 11.51 -4.11
N LEU A 71 -5.20 12.63 -3.51
CA LEU A 71 -3.98 12.69 -2.69
C LEU A 71 -4.05 11.70 -1.53
N VAL A 72 -5.19 11.60 -0.84
CA VAL A 72 -5.38 10.58 0.21
C VAL A 72 -5.28 9.17 -0.39
N ILE A 73 -5.98 8.87 -1.48
CA ILE A 73 -5.98 7.54 -2.10
C ILE A 73 -4.56 7.09 -2.48
N PHE A 74 -3.77 7.98 -3.09
CA PHE A 74 -2.42 7.68 -3.58
C PHE A 74 -1.30 7.86 -2.54
N SER A 75 -1.57 8.46 -1.39
CA SER A 75 -0.57 8.62 -0.32
C SER A 75 -0.14 7.29 0.32
N GLY A 76 -1.03 6.29 0.41
CA GLY A 76 -0.67 4.96 0.88
C GLY A 76 0.39 4.29 0.00
N PRO A 77 0.13 4.08 -1.31
CA PRO A 77 1.12 3.54 -2.22
C PRO A 77 2.41 4.37 -2.27
N LEU A 78 2.30 5.69 -2.18
CA LEU A 78 3.45 6.59 -2.12
C LEU A 78 4.31 6.34 -0.88
N ALA A 79 3.70 6.12 0.30
CA ALA A 79 4.43 5.81 1.52
C ALA A 79 5.23 4.50 1.38
N ASN A 80 4.63 3.45 0.82
CA ASN A 80 5.35 2.21 0.53
C ASN A 80 6.49 2.41 -0.48
N TYR A 81 6.27 3.21 -1.53
CA TYR A 81 7.31 3.52 -2.49
C TYR A 81 8.49 4.26 -1.84
N ILE A 82 8.23 5.27 -1.00
CA ILE A 82 9.26 6.00 -0.25
C ILE A 82 10.03 5.04 0.66
N VAL A 83 9.34 4.16 1.39
CA VAL A 83 10.00 3.16 2.25
C VAL A 83 10.88 2.21 1.42
N SER A 84 10.38 1.74 0.28
CA SER A 84 11.19 0.92 -0.62
C SER A 84 12.44 1.64 -1.12
N ALA A 85 12.29 2.90 -1.54
CA ALA A 85 13.39 3.68 -2.10
C ALA A 85 14.43 4.06 -1.04
N THR A 86 13.99 4.33 0.20
CA THR A 86 14.88 4.71 1.31
C THR A 86 15.66 3.54 1.87
N VAL A 87 15.06 2.36 1.96
CA VAL A 87 15.77 1.15 2.40
C VAL A 87 16.75 0.65 1.33
N GLY A 88 16.39 0.82 0.05
CA GLY A 88 17.21 0.42 -1.09
C GLY A 88 17.33 -1.10 -1.26
N GLY A 89 18.14 -1.51 -2.23
CA GLY A 89 18.45 -2.90 -2.52
C GLY A 89 17.51 -3.61 -3.48
N VAL A 90 16.48 -2.93 -4.00
CA VAL A 90 15.66 -3.41 -5.12
C VAL A 90 16.53 -3.59 -6.37
N GLU A 91 17.49 -2.71 -6.58
CA GLU A 91 18.46 -2.70 -7.67
C GLU A 91 19.42 -3.91 -7.66
N TYR A 92 19.57 -4.59 -6.52
CA TYR A 92 20.39 -5.79 -6.39
C TYR A 92 19.62 -7.10 -6.59
N GLU A 93 18.31 -6.99 -6.83
CA GLU A 93 17.44 -8.13 -7.10
C GLU A 93 17.36 -8.44 -8.59
N LYS A 94 17.11 -9.71 -8.91
CA LYS A 94 16.85 -10.10 -10.29
C LYS A 94 15.50 -9.53 -10.72
N THR A 95 15.41 -8.97 -11.93
CA THR A 95 14.15 -8.41 -12.46
C THR A 95 12.99 -9.40 -12.38
N ALA A 96 13.20 -10.68 -12.72
CA ALA A 96 12.18 -11.72 -12.60
C ALA A 96 11.73 -11.95 -11.13
N ALA A 97 12.65 -11.79 -10.19
CA ALA A 97 12.36 -11.85 -8.77
C ALA A 97 11.64 -10.60 -8.27
N LEU A 98 11.54 -9.49 -9.00
CA LEU A 98 10.74 -8.34 -8.58
C LEU A 98 9.24 -8.56 -8.80
N PHE A 99 8.85 -9.41 -9.75
CA PHE A 99 7.44 -9.68 -10.08
C PHE A 99 6.91 -11.01 -9.55
N ASN A 100 7.79 -11.95 -9.17
CA ASN A 100 7.37 -13.27 -8.69
C ASN A 100 7.14 -13.30 -7.16
N PRO A 101 5.90 -13.45 -6.66
CA PRO A 101 5.59 -13.49 -5.23
C PRO A 101 6.25 -14.65 -4.47
N PHE A 102 6.68 -15.70 -5.17
CA PHE A 102 7.33 -16.88 -4.59
C PHE A 102 8.87 -16.84 -4.67
N ALA A 103 9.45 -15.81 -5.29
CA ALA A 103 10.90 -15.71 -5.42
C ALA A 103 11.59 -15.54 -4.07
N VAL A 104 12.82 -16.07 -3.96
CA VAL A 104 13.70 -15.80 -2.83
C VAL A 104 14.33 -14.43 -3.03
N LEU A 105 14.11 -13.53 -2.09
CA LEU A 105 14.60 -12.15 -2.12
C LEU A 105 15.76 -11.99 -1.12
N LYS A 106 16.80 -11.29 -1.54
CA LYS A 106 17.89 -10.79 -0.69
C LYS A 106 17.43 -9.60 0.17
N HIS A 107 16.61 -8.72 -0.41
CA HIS A 107 16.07 -7.51 0.21
C HIS A 107 14.54 -7.55 0.26
N PRO A 108 13.94 -8.50 1.01
CA PRO A 108 12.50 -8.71 0.99
C PRO A 108 11.71 -7.48 1.40
N PHE A 109 12.15 -6.70 2.40
CA PHE A 109 11.40 -5.54 2.88
C PHE A 109 11.22 -4.47 1.80
N ALA A 110 12.28 -4.14 1.05
CA ALA A 110 12.20 -3.14 -0.01
C ALA A 110 11.30 -3.63 -1.16
N VAL A 111 11.54 -4.84 -1.66
CA VAL A 111 10.78 -5.42 -2.78
C VAL A 111 9.29 -5.58 -2.44
N ILE A 112 8.96 -6.02 -1.22
CA ILE A 112 7.57 -6.18 -0.79
C ILE A 112 6.86 -4.82 -0.77
N ASN A 113 7.49 -3.78 -0.23
CA ASN A 113 6.92 -2.42 -0.27
C ASN A 113 6.75 -1.91 -1.70
N LEU A 114 7.72 -2.16 -2.60
CA LEU A 114 7.59 -1.77 -4.00
C LEU A 114 6.41 -2.46 -4.68
N ARG A 115 6.30 -3.79 -4.54
CA ARG A 115 5.18 -4.56 -5.09
C ARG A 115 3.85 -4.08 -4.55
N PHE A 116 3.81 -3.76 -3.25
CA PHE A 116 2.61 -3.22 -2.60
C PHE A 116 2.20 -1.88 -3.20
N ALA A 117 3.16 -0.96 -3.37
CA ALA A 117 2.92 0.33 -4.00
C ALA A 117 2.38 0.16 -5.43
N VAL A 118 3.02 -0.67 -6.25
CA VAL A 118 2.60 -0.93 -7.63
C VAL A 118 1.19 -1.53 -7.68
N LEU A 119 0.93 -2.59 -6.90
CA LEU A 119 -0.37 -3.25 -6.88
C LEU A 119 -1.48 -2.30 -6.44
N SER A 120 -1.24 -1.49 -5.41
CA SER A 120 -2.25 -0.55 -4.94
C SER A 120 -2.47 0.62 -5.91
N ILE A 121 -1.42 1.11 -6.60
CA ILE A 121 -1.59 2.09 -7.69
C ILE A 121 -2.49 1.51 -8.78
N LEU A 122 -2.21 0.29 -9.25
CA LEU A 122 -3.01 -0.37 -10.28
C LEU A 122 -4.47 -0.53 -9.85
N PHE A 123 -4.70 -0.89 -8.59
CA PHE A 123 -6.06 -0.98 -8.07
C PHE A 123 -6.74 0.39 -7.98
N ASN A 124 -6.03 1.43 -7.55
CA ASN A 124 -6.61 2.77 -7.37
C ASN A 124 -6.86 3.48 -8.71
N LEU A 125 -6.13 3.14 -9.78
CA LEU A 125 -6.36 3.70 -11.13
C LEU A 125 -7.79 3.46 -11.63
N LYS A 126 -8.46 2.38 -11.20
CA LYS A 126 -9.88 2.15 -11.52
C LYS A 126 -10.82 3.22 -10.96
N THR A 127 -10.36 4.03 -10.02
CA THR A 127 -11.12 5.12 -9.40
C THR A 127 -11.01 6.40 -10.22
N LEU A 128 -10.09 6.45 -11.18
CA LEU A 128 -9.84 7.59 -12.07
C LEU A 128 -10.54 7.45 -13.44
N PHE A 129 -10.96 6.24 -13.83
CA PHE A 129 -11.60 5.91 -15.11
C PHE A 129 -12.94 5.24 -14.87
#